data_AF-A0A7C7E3M1-F1
#
_entry.id   AF-A0A7C7E3M1-F1
#
_cell.length_a   1.000
_cell.length_b   1.000
_cell.length_c   1.000
_cell.angle_alpha   90.00
_cell.angle_beta   90.00
_cell.angle_gamma   90.00
#
_symmetry.space_group_name_H-M   'P 1'
#
loop_
_entity.id
_entity.type
_entity.pdbx_description
1 polymer ?
#
loop_
_entity_poly.entity_id
_entity_poly.type
_entity_poly.pdbx_seq_one_letter_code
_entity_poly.pdbx_strand_id
1 'polypeptide(L)'
;MNRKGFQLIILTGQIFLTVVAVTLLDPDYNIKTQILWAGIFLYIAGLIAMNIFPDQSESLSTERSFIRVFRLLRHDFQNNLQVLYSMIQLKKHIAALQYIDDVKNSDKTVNHICNNLTDIPLMCCLLEMFYRLRQKNIDMTVEVISKSPSLPQLSRLKKEMENYVLQFDKIQGKKDIKIILKNSEIEIFSETIGESYILR
;
A
#
# COMPACT_ATOMS: atom_id res chain seq x y z
N MET A 1 -5.94 -0.41 22.43
CA MET A 1 -7.36 -0.63 22.07
C MET A 1 -7.63 0.07 20.75
N ASN A 2 -8.05 -0.66 19.72
CA ASN A 2 -8.16 -0.14 18.35
C ASN A 2 -9.34 0.86 18.28
N ARG A 3 -9.13 2.08 17.74
CA ARG A 3 -10.14 3.18 17.68
C ARG A 3 -11.48 2.75 17.05
N LYS A 4 -11.44 1.70 16.22
CA LYS A 4 -12.59 1.04 15.58
C LYS A 4 -13.46 0.23 16.54
N GLY A 5 -12.87 -0.40 17.55
CA GLY A 5 -13.62 -1.09 18.62
C GLY A 5 -14.42 -0.09 19.45
N PHE A 6 -13.87 1.11 19.66
CA PHE A 6 -14.55 2.18 20.40
C PHE A 6 -15.76 2.73 19.65
N GLN A 7 -15.65 2.94 18.33
CA GLN A 7 -16.79 3.39 17.51
C GLN A 7 -17.89 2.33 17.42
N LEU A 8 -17.52 1.04 17.35
CA LEU A 8 -18.50 -0.05 17.32
C LEU A 8 -19.24 -0.15 18.66
N ILE A 9 -18.53 0.00 19.78
CA ILE A 9 -19.12 0.06 21.13
C ILE A 9 -20.06 1.25 21.27
N ILE A 10 -19.69 2.43 20.77
CA ILE A 10 -20.56 3.63 20.78
C ILE A 10 -21.82 3.39 19.95
N LEU A 11 -21.69 2.81 18.75
CA LEU A 11 -22.83 2.58 17.86
C LEU A 11 -23.79 1.54 18.46
N THR A 12 -23.26 0.43 18.99
CA THR A 12 -24.07 -0.58 19.68
C THR A 12 -24.71 -0.04 20.95
N GLY A 13 -24.00 0.82 21.68
CA GLY A 13 -24.52 1.49 22.87
C GLY A 13 -25.65 2.46 22.54
N GLN A 14 -25.53 3.22 21.45
CA GLN A 14 -26.59 4.11 20.98
C GLN A 14 -27.83 3.34 20.52
N ILE A 15 -27.65 2.25 19.76
CA ILE A 15 -28.76 1.37 19.35
C ILE A 15 -29.52 0.85 20.57
N PHE A 16 -28.81 0.34 21.58
CA PHE A 16 -29.43 -0.17 22.80
C PHE A 16 -30.18 0.93 23.56
N LEU A 17 -29.57 2.12 23.68
CA LEU A 17 -30.18 3.25 24.35
C LEU A 17 -31.44 3.75 23.63
N THR A 18 -31.45 3.77 22.29
CA THR A 18 -32.60 4.18 21.49
C THR A 18 -33.74 3.17 21.60
N VAL A 19 -33.46 1.86 21.57
CA VAL A 19 -34.47 0.82 21.78
C VAL A 19 -35.08 0.94 23.17
N VAL A 20 -34.25 1.08 24.21
CA VAL A 20 -34.70 1.25 25.60
C VAL A 20 -35.53 2.52 25.77
N ALA A 21 -35.09 3.64 25.19
CA ALA A 21 -35.82 4.91 25.25
C ALA A 21 -37.18 4.83 24.56
N VAL A 22 -37.27 4.18 23.38
CA VAL A 22 -38.53 3.99 22.65
C VAL A 22 -39.48 3.06 23.41
N THR A 23 -38.98 2.01 24.07
CA THR A 23 -39.81 1.12 24.89
C THR A 23 -40.28 1.76 26.20
N LEU A 24 -39.54 2.73 26.75
CA LEU A 24 -39.89 3.43 27.99
C LEU A 24 -40.83 4.63 27.77
N LEU A 25 -40.82 5.21 26.58
CA LEU A 25 -41.55 6.46 26.30
C LEU A 25 -43.05 6.26 25.99
N ASP A 26 -43.51 5.05 25.67
CA ASP A 26 -44.95 4.84 25.40
C ASP A 26 -45.41 3.38 25.60
N PRO A 27 -46.03 3.03 26.74
CA PRO A 27 -46.47 1.66 27.04
C PRO A 27 -47.73 1.23 26.26
N ASP A 28 -48.45 2.16 25.61
CA ASP A 28 -49.68 1.90 24.85
C ASP A 28 -49.45 1.76 23.34
N TYR A 29 -48.21 1.93 22.87
CA TYR A 29 -47.87 1.82 21.45
C TYR A 29 -47.68 0.35 21.03
N ASN A 30 -48.27 -0.04 19.90
CA ASN A 30 -48.23 -1.43 19.42
C ASN A 30 -46.79 -1.88 19.14
N ILE A 31 -46.29 -2.79 19.98
CA ILE A 31 -44.93 -3.35 19.98
C ILE A 31 -44.47 -3.77 18.57
N LYS A 32 -45.39 -4.27 17.72
CA LYS A 32 -45.09 -4.66 16.34
C LYS A 32 -44.60 -3.49 15.47
N THR A 33 -45.19 -2.31 15.64
CA THR A 33 -44.85 -1.11 14.88
C THR A 33 -43.48 -0.56 15.29
N GLN A 34 -43.14 -0.64 16.58
CA GLN A 34 -41.83 -0.21 17.08
C GLN A 34 -40.68 -1.11 16.57
N ILE A 35 -40.89 -2.43 16.55
CA ILE A 35 -39.91 -3.38 16.00
C ILE A 35 -39.68 -3.11 14.50
N LEU A 36 -40.75 -2.80 13.75
CA LEU A 36 -40.65 -2.48 12.33
C LEU A 36 -39.79 -1.22 12.10
N TRP A 37 -40.03 -0.15 12.85
CA TRP A 37 -39.26 1.10 12.73
C TRP A 37 -37.80 0.94 13.16
N ALA A 38 -37.54 0.21 14.24
CA ALA A 38 -36.17 -0.11 14.67
C ALA A 38 -35.41 -0.91 13.60
N GLY A 39 -36.08 -1.88 12.96
CA GLY A 39 -35.52 -2.64 11.84
C GLY A 39 -35.18 -1.78 10.63
N ILE A 40 -36.09 -0.88 10.22
CA ILE A 40 -35.87 0.04 9.09
C ILE A 40 -34.71 1.00 9.39
N PHE A 41 -34.65 1.54 10.61
CA PHE A 41 -33.56 2.42 11.02
C PHE A 41 -32.20 1.70 11.00
N LEU A 42 -32.13 0.47 11.52
CA LEU A 42 -30.91 -0.34 11.50
C LEU A 42 -30.47 -0.67 10.07
N TYR A 43 -31.43 -0.95 9.17
CA TYR A 43 -31.15 -1.21 7.77
C TYR A 43 -30.57 0.02 7.06
N ILE A 44 -31.15 1.20 7.26
CA ILE A 44 -30.67 2.46 6.69
C ILE A 44 -29.29 2.82 7.28
N ALA A 45 -29.10 2.67 8.60
CA ALA A 45 -27.81 2.91 9.24
C ALA A 45 -26.72 1.96 8.71
N GLY A 46 -27.06 0.68 8.48
CA GLY A 46 -26.18 -0.30 7.86
C GLY A 46 -25.79 0.07 6.42
N LEU A 47 -26.75 0.55 5.62
CA LEU A 47 -26.50 1.02 4.25
C LEU A 47 -25.60 2.27 4.22
N ILE A 48 -25.83 3.24 5.12
CA ILE A 48 -25.00 4.43 5.24
C ILE A 48 -23.57 4.04 5.69
N ALA A 49 -23.44 3.09 6.63
CA ALA A 49 -22.15 2.54 7.01
C ALA A 49 -21.46 1.81 5.84
N MET A 50 -22.16 1.06 5.00
CA MET A 50 -21.51 0.44 3.84
C MET A 50 -21.06 1.47 2.79
N ASN A 51 -21.79 2.57 2.60
CA ASN A 51 -21.48 3.59 1.61
C ASN A 51 -20.41 4.62 2.04
N ILE A 52 -20.22 4.87 3.34
CA ILE A 52 -19.20 5.82 3.83
C ILE A 52 -17.83 5.15 4.06
N PHE A 53 -17.80 3.82 4.21
CA PHE A 53 -16.57 3.06 4.51
C PHE A 53 -15.63 2.67 3.35
N PRO A 54 -15.90 2.92 2.04
CA PRO A 54 -14.91 2.58 1.00
C PRO A 54 -13.62 3.41 1.15
N ASP A 55 -13.73 4.67 1.55
CA ASP A 55 -12.69 5.70 1.32
C ASP A 55 -11.67 5.84 2.48
N GLN A 56 -12.06 5.49 3.73
CA GLN A 56 -11.13 5.53 4.88
C GLN A 56 -10.09 4.39 4.86
N SER A 57 -10.30 3.36 4.05
CA SER A 57 -9.35 2.26 3.91
C SER A 57 -8.09 2.70 3.16
N GLU A 58 -8.23 3.62 2.20
CA GLU A 58 -7.17 4.01 1.28
C GLU A 58 -6.17 4.99 1.92
N SER A 59 -6.65 5.97 2.68
CA SER A 59 -5.79 6.91 3.43
C SER A 59 -4.96 6.22 4.52
N LEU A 60 -5.58 5.34 5.31
CA LEU A 60 -4.89 4.49 6.29
C LEU A 60 -3.92 3.49 5.63
N SER A 61 -4.20 3.05 4.40
CA SER A 61 -3.29 2.19 3.65
C SER A 61 -2.05 2.96 3.17
N THR A 62 -2.21 4.22 2.79
CA THR A 62 -1.14 5.08 2.28
C THR A 62 -0.18 5.46 3.40
N GLU A 63 -0.66 5.87 4.57
CA GLU A 63 0.18 6.15 5.73
C GLU A 63 1.01 4.92 6.15
N ARG A 64 0.38 3.74 6.19
CA ARG A 64 1.10 2.49 6.50
C ARG A 64 2.11 2.13 5.43
N SER A 65 1.78 2.35 4.16
CA SER A 65 2.68 2.14 3.03
C SER A 65 3.90 3.05 3.16
N PHE A 66 3.69 4.33 3.42
CA PHE A 66 4.76 5.31 3.64
C PHE A 66 5.68 4.92 4.81
N ILE A 67 5.12 4.58 5.97
CA ILE A 67 5.91 4.12 7.12
C ILE A 67 6.73 2.87 6.77
N ARG A 68 6.17 1.96 5.96
CA ARG A 68 6.86 0.75 5.53
C ARG A 68 8.00 1.05 4.57
N VAL A 69 7.79 1.92 3.58
CA VAL A 69 8.85 2.43 2.69
C VAL A 69 9.96 3.07 3.51
N PHE A 70 9.61 3.91 4.49
CA PHE A 70 10.59 4.54 5.37
C PHE A 70 11.42 3.54 6.17
N ARG A 71 10.79 2.47 6.69
CA ARG A 71 11.51 1.38 7.37
C ARG A 71 12.47 0.66 6.44
N LEU A 72 12.07 0.38 5.21
CA LEU A 72 12.91 -0.28 4.20
C LEU A 72 14.10 0.61 3.83
N LEU A 73 13.85 1.89 3.55
CA LEU A 73 14.90 2.88 3.28
C LEU A 73 15.89 2.98 4.44
N ARG A 74 15.41 3.04 5.68
CA ARG A 74 16.26 3.09 6.88
C ARG A 74 17.13 1.85 6.99
N HIS A 75 16.57 0.67 6.73
CA HIS A 75 17.31 -0.58 6.75
C HIS A 75 18.44 -0.58 5.72
N ASP A 76 18.16 -0.19 4.48
CA ASP A 76 19.17 -0.13 3.41
C ASP A 76 20.24 0.92 3.71
N PHE A 77 19.86 2.07 4.27
CA PHE A 77 20.80 3.08 4.74
C PHE A 77 21.72 2.55 5.84
N GLN A 78 21.18 1.82 6.82
CA GLN A 78 21.98 1.20 7.88
C GLN A 78 22.96 0.16 7.31
N ASN A 79 22.56 -0.62 6.31
CA ASN A 79 23.45 -1.55 5.63
C ASN A 79 24.61 -0.82 4.93
N ASN A 80 24.30 0.27 4.20
CA ASN A 80 25.33 1.07 3.54
C ASN A 80 26.33 1.66 4.55
N LEU A 81 25.85 2.15 5.70
CA LEU A 81 26.71 2.63 6.78
C LEU A 81 27.58 1.51 7.36
N GLN A 82 27.06 0.30 7.52
CA GLN A 82 27.83 -0.83 8.02
C GLN A 82 28.95 -1.24 7.06
N VAL A 83 28.68 -1.26 5.75
CA VAL A 83 29.70 -1.53 4.72
C VAL A 83 30.76 -0.45 4.74
N LEU A 84 30.37 0.82 4.75
CA LEU A 84 31.29 1.96 4.80
C LEU A 84 32.17 1.92 6.06
N TYR A 85 31.56 1.67 7.22
CA TYR A 85 32.26 1.54 8.48
C TYR A 85 33.31 0.41 8.42
N SER A 86 32.95 -0.73 7.85
CA SER A 86 33.87 -1.86 7.67
C SER A 86 35.04 -1.51 6.74
N MET A 87 34.79 -0.79 5.65
CA MET A 87 35.85 -0.33 4.74
C MET A 87 36.81 0.65 5.40
N ILE A 88 36.28 1.57 6.22
CA ILE A 88 37.09 2.53 7.00
C ILE A 88 37.96 1.81 8.02
N GLN A 89 37.40 0.84 8.76
CA GLN A 89 38.15 0.02 9.72
C GLN A 89 39.30 -0.75 9.07
N LEU A 90 39.07 -1.26 7.85
CA LEU A 90 40.09 -1.94 7.06
C LEU A 90 41.09 -0.99 6.36
N LYS A 91 41.01 0.33 6.64
CA LYS A 91 41.82 1.39 6.01
C LYS A 91 41.72 1.42 4.48
N LYS A 92 40.62 0.91 3.91
CA LYS A 92 40.35 0.88 2.47
C LYS A 92 39.68 2.18 2.02
N HIS A 93 40.35 3.32 2.21
CA HIS A 93 39.76 4.64 2.00
C HIS A 93 39.34 4.92 0.55
N ILE A 94 40.14 4.48 -0.42
CA ILE A 94 39.81 4.63 -1.86
C ILE A 94 38.55 3.84 -2.22
N ALA A 95 38.44 2.60 -1.73
CA ALA A 95 37.26 1.76 -1.96
C ALA A 95 36.02 2.34 -1.26
N ALA A 96 36.18 2.94 -0.07
CA ALA A 96 35.10 3.62 0.63
C ALA A 96 34.57 4.83 -0.16
N LEU A 97 35.46 5.65 -0.75
CA LEU A 97 35.07 6.76 -1.61
C LEU A 97 34.32 6.28 -2.86
N GLN A 98 34.85 5.26 -3.53
CA GLN A 98 34.19 4.68 -4.70
C GLN A 98 32.82 4.12 -4.36
N TYR A 99 32.68 3.45 -3.22
CA TYR A 99 31.40 2.94 -2.73
C TYR A 99 30.38 4.06 -2.47
N ILE A 100 30.82 5.20 -1.91
CA ILE A 100 29.94 6.38 -1.74
C ILE A 100 29.43 6.89 -3.09
N ASP A 101 30.31 6.99 -4.09
CA ASP A 101 29.94 7.42 -5.43
C ASP A 101 28.98 6.42 -6.10
N ASP A 102 29.19 5.12 -5.90
CA ASP A 102 28.31 4.07 -6.41
C ASP A 102 26.91 4.18 -5.80
N VAL A 103 26.81 4.30 -4.47
CA VAL A 103 25.51 4.45 -3.76
C VAL A 103 24.79 5.73 -4.16
N LYS A 104 25.53 6.84 -4.31
CA LYS A 104 24.96 8.12 -4.76
C LYS A 104 24.30 8.00 -6.13
N ASN A 105 24.86 7.18 -7.02
CA ASN A 105 24.42 7.05 -8.40
C ASN A 105 23.51 5.83 -8.65
N SER A 106 23.32 4.94 -7.66
CA SER A 106 22.59 3.67 -7.84
C SER A 106 21.08 3.85 -7.95
N ASP A 107 20.53 4.87 -7.30
CA ASP A 107 19.07 4.98 -7.09
C ASP A 107 18.36 5.75 -8.21
N LYS A 108 18.73 5.46 -9.47
CA LYS A 108 18.12 6.06 -10.67
C LYS A 108 16.61 5.80 -10.75
N THR A 109 16.17 4.57 -10.45
CA THR A 109 14.75 4.19 -10.47
C THR A 109 13.96 4.95 -9.40
N VAL A 110 14.49 5.08 -8.19
CA VAL A 110 13.84 5.83 -7.10
C VAL A 110 13.70 7.31 -7.49
N ASN A 111 14.78 7.92 -7.99
CA ASN A 111 14.74 9.31 -8.48
C ASN A 111 13.73 9.49 -9.60
N HIS A 112 13.65 8.53 -10.53
CA HIS A 112 12.70 8.57 -11.63
C HIS A 112 11.24 8.49 -11.14
N ILE A 113 10.94 7.61 -10.17
CA ILE A 113 9.62 7.50 -9.55
C ILE A 113 9.25 8.82 -8.85
N CYS A 114 10.13 9.36 -8.00
CA CYS A 114 9.87 10.57 -7.22
C CYS A 114 9.74 11.84 -8.07
N ASN A 115 10.44 11.93 -9.21
CA ASN A 115 10.43 13.12 -10.05
C ASN A 115 9.29 13.15 -11.08
N ASN A 116 8.79 11.97 -11.52
CA ASN A 116 7.79 11.88 -12.58
C ASN A 116 6.37 11.58 -12.10
N LEU A 117 6.18 11.21 -10.83
CA LEU A 117 4.86 10.90 -10.27
C LEU A 117 4.43 11.97 -9.26
N THR A 118 3.22 12.49 -9.46
CA THR A 118 2.58 13.43 -8.52
C THR A 118 1.65 12.72 -7.52
N ASP A 119 1.16 11.53 -7.87
CA ASP A 119 0.26 10.75 -7.04
C ASP A 119 1.02 10.03 -5.89
N ILE A 120 0.85 10.53 -4.66
CA ILE A 120 1.57 10.07 -3.47
C ILE A 120 1.27 8.58 -3.16
N PRO A 121 0.00 8.12 -3.13
CA PRO A 121 -0.35 6.70 -3.02
C PRO A 121 0.39 5.79 -4.00
N LEU A 122 0.38 6.13 -5.29
CA LEU A 122 1.06 5.36 -6.34
C LEU A 122 2.57 5.37 -6.15
N MET A 123 3.16 6.52 -5.87
CA MET A 123 4.59 6.65 -5.55
C MET A 123 4.96 5.75 -4.37
N CYS A 124 4.20 5.78 -3.27
CA CYS A 124 4.45 4.94 -2.10
C CYS A 124 4.33 3.45 -2.44
N CYS A 125 3.34 3.07 -3.26
CA CYS A 125 3.15 1.68 -3.67
C CYS A 125 4.33 1.16 -4.50
N LEU A 126 4.77 1.92 -5.49
CA LEU A 126 5.89 1.55 -6.35
C LEU A 126 7.21 1.50 -5.59
N LEU A 127 7.46 2.45 -4.69
CA LEU A 127 8.63 2.42 -3.82
C LEU A 127 8.60 1.21 -2.88
N GLU A 128 7.44 0.90 -2.29
CA GLU A 128 7.31 -0.29 -1.43
C GLU A 128 7.65 -1.57 -2.21
N MET A 129 7.13 -1.69 -3.43
CA MET A 129 7.42 -2.82 -4.32
C MET A 129 8.90 -2.86 -4.72
N PHE A 130 9.48 -1.73 -5.11
CA PHE A 130 10.88 -1.62 -5.48
C PHE A 130 11.81 -2.14 -4.38
N TYR A 131 11.65 -1.65 -3.14
CA TYR A 131 12.50 -2.08 -2.03
C TYR A 131 12.27 -3.55 -1.66
N ARG A 132 11.04 -4.06 -1.73
CA ARG A 132 10.76 -5.49 -1.50
C ARG A 132 11.41 -6.40 -2.54
N LEU A 133 11.37 -6.00 -3.81
CA LEU A 133 11.98 -6.75 -4.90
C LEU A 133 13.51 -6.72 -4.83
N ARG A 134 14.07 -5.56 -4.49
CA ARG A 134 15.52 -5.40 -4.26
C ARG A 134 16.02 -6.35 -3.17
N GLN A 135 15.28 -6.52 -2.07
CA GLN A 135 15.61 -7.49 -1.01
C GLN A 135 15.60 -8.95 -1.48
N LYS A 136 14.86 -9.25 -2.56
CA LYS A 136 14.81 -10.57 -3.20
C LYS A 136 15.78 -10.73 -4.38
N ASN A 137 16.68 -9.75 -4.60
CA ASN A 137 17.57 -9.68 -5.77
C ASN A 137 16.80 -9.73 -7.09
N ILE A 138 15.67 -9.02 -7.16
CA ILE A 138 14.88 -8.84 -8.39
C ILE A 138 15.04 -7.39 -8.83
N ASP A 139 15.57 -7.19 -10.04
CA ASP A 139 15.78 -5.87 -10.62
C ASP A 139 14.45 -5.29 -11.09
N MET A 140 14.06 -4.15 -10.53
CA MET A 140 12.83 -3.46 -10.93
C MET A 140 13.15 -2.16 -11.67
N THR A 141 12.53 -1.97 -12.84
CA THR A 141 12.57 -0.72 -13.60
C THR A 141 11.16 -0.14 -13.76
N VAL A 142 11.06 1.18 -13.71
CA VAL A 142 9.78 1.89 -13.85
C VAL A 142 9.90 2.95 -14.94
N GLU A 143 9.04 2.87 -15.94
CA GLU A 143 8.89 3.86 -17.00
C GLU A 143 7.53 4.57 -16.86
N VAL A 144 7.56 5.90 -16.89
CA VAL A 144 6.39 6.77 -16.73
C VAL A 144 6.19 7.48 -18.07
N ILE A 145 5.20 7.04 -18.85
CA ILE A 145 4.95 7.58 -20.19
C ILE A 145 3.96 8.76 -20.14
N SER A 146 3.10 8.80 -19.12
CA SER A 146 2.12 9.88 -18.91
C SER A 146 2.41 10.69 -17.66
N LYS A 147 2.13 12.00 -17.69
CA LYS A 147 2.43 12.93 -16.58
C LYS A 147 1.49 12.79 -15.37
N SER A 148 0.36 12.10 -15.52
CA SER A 148 -0.62 11.92 -14.45
C SER A 148 -1.28 10.55 -14.56
N PRO A 149 -0.52 9.46 -14.35
CA PRO A 149 -1.11 8.15 -14.35
C PRO A 149 -2.01 8.04 -13.12
N SER A 150 -3.31 7.82 -13.34
CA SER A 150 -4.26 7.53 -12.26
C SER A 150 -4.42 6.02 -12.19
N LEU A 151 -4.19 5.43 -11.01
CA LEU A 151 -4.40 4.00 -10.83
C LEU A 151 -5.82 3.76 -10.33
N PRO A 152 -6.67 3.05 -11.08
CA PRO A 152 -7.97 2.68 -10.53
C PRO A 152 -7.86 1.64 -9.41
N GLN A 153 -6.79 0.81 -9.32
CA GLN A 153 -6.72 -0.27 -8.31
C GLN A 153 -5.29 -0.64 -7.83
N LEU A 154 -4.76 0.08 -6.83
CA LEU A 154 -3.49 -0.26 -6.14
C LEU A 154 -3.45 -1.70 -5.61
N SER A 155 -4.59 -2.20 -5.15
CA SER A 155 -4.73 -3.54 -4.58
C SER A 155 -4.49 -4.65 -5.62
N ARG A 156 -4.95 -4.46 -6.87
CA ARG A 156 -4.69 -5.39 -7.98
C ARG A 156 -3.21 -5.42 -8.32
N LEU A 157 -2.58 -4.25 -8.45
CA LEU A 157 -1.15 -4.17 -8.71
C LEU A 157 -0.34 -4.93 -7.65
N LYS A 158 -0.62 -4.71 -6.36
CA LYS A 158 0.07 -5.43 -5.27
C LYS A 158 -0.10 -6.94 -5.38
N LYS A 159 -1.31 -7.41 -5.67
CA LYS A 159 -1.61 -8.84 -5.80
C LYS A 159 -0.87 -9.48 -6.98
N GLU A 160 -0.84 -8.81 -8.14
CA GLU A 160 -0.11 -9.33 -9.29
C GLU A 160 1.39 -9.38 -9.04
N MET A 161 1.92 -8.38 -8.36
CA MET A 161 3.34 -8.36 -8.01
C MET A 161 3.71 -9.49 -7.06
N GLU A 162 2.84 -9.83 -6.11
CA GLU A 162 3.01 -11.02 -5.27
C GLU A 162 3.00 -12.31 -6.11
N ASN A 163 2.13 -12.41 -7.11
CA ASN A 163 2.12 -13.55 -8.04
C ASN A 163 3.46 -13.67 -8.80
N TYR A 164 3.94 -12.57 -9.40
CA TYR A 164 5.23 -12.54 -10.11
C TYR A 164 6.37 -12.99 -9.20
N VAL A 165 6.42 -12.47 -7.97
CA VAL A 165 7.44 -12.83 -6.98
C VAL A 165 7.43 -14.34 -6.68
N LEU A 166 6.26 -14.97 -6.58
CA LEU A 166 6.15 -16.43 -6.37
C LEU A 166 6.63 -17.23 -7.58
N GLN A 167 6.45 -16.72 -8.80
CA GLN A 167 6.99 -17.36 -10.01
C GLN A 167 8.52 -17.28 -10.03
N PHE A 168 9.09 -16.14 -9.64
CA PHE A 168 10.53 -15.94 -9.57
C PHE A 168 11.24 -16.83 -8.55
N ASP A 169 10.58 -17.28 -7.49
CA ASP A 169 11.18 -18.21 -6.52
C ASP A 169 11.55 -19.56 -7.18
N LYS A 170 10.97 -19.89 -8.34
CA LYS A 170 11.24 -21.12 -9.10
C LYS A 170 12.35 -20.98 -10.15
N ILE A 171 12.80 -19.76 -10.42
CA ILE A 171 13.75 -19.46 -11.51
C ILE A 171 15.14 -19.22 -10.93
N GLN A 172 16.15 -19.91 -11.47
CA GLN A 172 17.56 -19.62 -11.22
C GLN A 172 18.10 -18.67 -12.30
N GLY A 173 18.70 -17.55 -11.90
CA GLY A 173 19.28 -16.58 -12.83
C GLY A 173 18.94 -15.14 -12.47
N LYS A 174 19.19 -14.24 -13.42
CA LYS A 174 18.81 -12.82 -13.32
C LYS A 174 17.28 -12.73 -13.34
N LYS A 175 16.73 -11.92 -12.45
CA LYS A 175 15.28 -11.72 -12.29
C LYS A 175 14.99 -10.25 -12.51
N ASP A 176 14.12 -9.95 -13.46
CA ASP A 176 13.80 -8.58 -13.86
C ASP A 176 12.29 -8.35 -13.93
N ILE A 177 11.85 -7.17 -13.51
CA ILE A 177 10.48 -6.69 -13.67
C ILE A 177 10.54 -5.25 -14.19
N LYS A 178 9.86 -5.01 -15.30
CA LYS A 178 9.63 -3.69 -15.87
C LYS A 178 8.17 -3.30 -15.69
N ILE A 179 7.92 -2.13 -15.11
CA ILE A 179 6.60 -1.55 -14.96
C ILE A 179 6.51 -0.31 -15.84
N ILE A 180 5.52 -0.27 -16.72
CA ILE A 180 5.26 0.85 -17.62
C ILE A 180 3.90 1.46 -17.25
N LEU A 181 3.90 2.75 -16.93
CA LEU A 181 2.70 3.49 -16.56
C LEU A 181 2.23 4.34 -17.75
N LYS A 182 1.07 4.01 -18.31
CA LYS A 182 0.45 4.66 -19.49
C LYS A 182 -0.96 5.15 -19.14
N ASN A 183 -1.12 6.43 -18.84
CA ASN A 183 -2.43 7.02 -18.49
C ASN A 183 -3.13 6.20 -17.37
N SER A 184 -4.16 5.43 -17.70
CA SER A 184 -4.91 4.58 -16.76
C SER A 184 -4.52 3.10 -16.83
N GLU A 185 -3.54 2.75 -17.67
CA GLU A 185 -3.05 1.39 -17.87
C GLU A 185 -1.68 1.20 -17.21
N ILE A 186 -1.48 0.04 -16.60
CA ILE A 186 -0.18 -0.43 -16.12
C ILE A 186 0.19 -1.66 -16.91
N GLU A 187 1.34 -1.63 -17.55
CA GLU A 187 1.93 -2.82 -18.15
C GLU A 187 3.06 -3.33 -17.25
N ILE A 188 2.97 -4.58 -16.85
CA ILE A 188 4.02 -5.28 -16.12
C ILE A 188 4.62 -6.29 -17.08
N PHE A 189 5.93 -6.27 -17.21
CA PHE A 189 6.67 -7.14 -18.10
C PHE A 189 7.87 -7.73 -17.38
N SER A 190 8.17 -9.00 -17.63
CA SER A 190 9.41 -9.63 -17.21
C SER A 190 10.02 -10.35 -18.41
N GLU A 191 11.25 -10.00 -18.77
CA GLU A 191 11.97 -10.72 -19.82
C GLU A 191 12.25 -12.17 -19.38
N THR A 192 12.53 -12.36 -18.10
CA THR A 192 12.85 -13.66 -17.52
C THR A 192 11.68 -14.65 -17.57
N ILE A 193 10.45 -14.17 -17.38
CA ILE A 193 9.24 -15.01 -17.37
C ILE A 193 8.60 -15.06 -18.77
N GLY A 194 8.82 -14.05 -19.62
CA GLY A 194 8.20 -13.94 -20.93
C GLY A 194 6.72 -13.58 -20.89
N GLU A 195 6.20 -13.18 -19.72
CA GLU A 195 4.80 -12.79 -19.52
C GLU A 195 4.67 -11.25 -19.47
N SER A 196 3.68 -10.72 -20.18
CA SER A 196 3.22 -9.35 -20.05
C SER A 196 1.79 -9.31 -19.53
N TYR A 197 1.54 -8.43 -18.56
CA TYR A 197 0.23 -8.23 -17.97
C TYR A 197 -0.19 -6.78 -18.06
N ILE A 198 -1.42 -6.53 -18.51
CA ILE A 198 -1.98 -5.18 -18.67
C ILE A 198 -3.14 -5.03 -17.69
N LEU A 199 -2.98 -4.10 -16.74
CA LEU A 199 -4.05 -3.66 -15.85
C LEU A 199 -4.75 -2.46 -16.49
N ARG A 200 -6.06 -2.59 -16.72
CA ARG A 200 -6.98 -1.52 -17.10
C ARG A 200 -7.93 -1.17 -15.96
#